data_AF-A0A2V9IZ50-F1
#
_entry.id   AF-A0A2V9IZ50-F1
#
_cell.length_a   1.000
_cell.length_b   1.000
_cell.length_c   1.000
_cell.angle_alpha   90.00
_cell.angle_beta   90.00
_cell.angle_gamma   90.00
#
_symmetry.space_group_name_H-M   'P 1'
#
loop_
_entity.id
_entity.type
_entity.pdbx_description
1 polymer ?
#
loop_
_entity_poly.entity_id
_entity_poly.type
_entity_poly.pdbx_seq_one_letter_code
_entity_poly.pdbx_strand_id
1 'polypeptide(L)'
;DGLSDILQVNGHVYPELDSETAKTRESFRNPRLVYRNLGNGRFEDVSAQAGPGIAQQKSSRGAAFGDFDNDGDIDVVIMNMEDTPSLLRNELSTSNHWIQLRLEGTRSNRSAIGATVRVEAAGKTQTKPVLSQSSYLSQNDLRLHFGLGSATRVDRITVRWPSGMVQEFKDVPADGLVMLVEGSETAKRLTLPR
;
A
#
# COMPACT_ATOMS: atom_id res chain seq x y z
N ASP A 1 6.83 -1.46 -11.24
CA ASP A 1 7.81 -0.41 -11.69
C ASP A 1 8.36 0.44 -10.53
N GLY A 2 7.80 0.32 -9.32
CA GLY A 2 8.24 1.04 -8.12
C GLY A 2 7.59 2.41 -7.96
N LEU A 3 6.59 2.74 -8.78
CA LEU A 3 5.80 3.96 -8.66
C LEU A 3 4.54 3.67 -7.84
N SER A 4 4.15 4.61 -6.98
CA SER A 4 2.89 4.51 -6.27
C SER A 4 1.73 4.96 -7.16
N ASP A 5 0.75 4.08 -7.34
CA ASP A 5 -0.51 4.35 -8.01
C ASP A 5 -1.55 4.95 -7.05
N ILE A 6 -2.71 5.34 -7.58
CA ILE A 6 -3.83 5.86 -6.80
C ILE A 6 -5.04 4.97 -7.01
N LEU A 7 -5.61 4.47 -5.91
CA LEU A 7 -6.96 3.94 -5.86
C LEU A 7 -7.86 4.94 -5.13
N GLN A 8 -8.93 5.35 -5.80
CA GLN A 8 -9.98 6.18 -5.22
C GLN A 8 -11.24 5.33 -5.00
N VAL A 9 -11.72 5.36 -3.77
CA VAL A 9 -13.01 4.78 -3.37
C VAL A 9 -13.94 5.90 -2.95
N ASN A 10 -15.19 5.86 -3.39
CA ASN A 10 -16.17 6.92 -3.18
C ASN A 10 -17.58 6.33 -3.06
N GLY A 11 -18.53 7.19 -2.70
CA GLY A 11 -19.94 6.85 -2.60
C GLY A 11 -20.74 8.02 -2.06
N HIS A 12 -22.01 8.13 -2.46
CA HIS A 12 -22.89 9.15 -1.88
C HIS A 12 -23.34 8.74 -0.47
N VAL A 13 -23.79 9.69 0.34
CA VAL A 13 -24.32 9.46 1.70
C VAL A 13 -25.82 9.18 1.76
N TYR A 14 -26.53 9.29 0.63
CA TYR A 14 -27.99 9.16 0.55
C TYR A 14 -28.35 7.94 -0.31
N PRO A 15 -28.75 6.82 0.30
CA PRO A 15 -29.18 5.62 -0.43
C PRO A 15 -30.36 5.88 -1.38
N GLU A 16 -31.19 6.87 -1.08
CA GLU A 16 -32.40 7.23 -1.82
C GLU A 16 -32.11 7.70 -3.25
N LEU A 17 -30.88 8.11 -3.56
CA LEU A 17 -30.49 8.54 -4.90
C LEU A 17 -30.51 7.41 -5.93
N ASP A 18 -30.38 6.15 -5.50
CA ASP A 18 -30.51 4.98 -6.38
C ASP A 18 -32.00 4.58 -6.59
N SER A 19 -32.97 5.34 -6.05
CA SER A 19 -34.39 5.07 -6.26
C SER A 19 -34.87 5.56 -7.63
N GLU A 20 -35.85 4.86 -8.21
CA GLU A 20 -36.45 5.25 -9.51
C GLU A 20 -37.14 6.63 -9.48
N THR A 21 -37.45 7.14 -8.29
CA THR A 21 -38.10 8.45 -8.09
C THR A 21 -37.10 9.60 -7.94
N ALA A 22 -35.81 9.30 -7.81
CA ALA A 22 -34.76 10.30 -7.71
C ALA A 22 -34.61 11.08 -9.03
N LYS A 23 -34.78 12.40 -8.98
CA LYS A 23 -34.61 13.29 -10.14
C LYS A 23 -33.18 13.84 -10.21
N THR A 24 -32.18 12.97 -10.15
CA THR A 24 -30.76 13.33 -10.22
C THR A 24 -29.99 12.41 -11.17
N ARG A 25 -28.79 12.86 -11.58
CA ARG A 25 -27.80 12.02 -12.28
C ARG A 25 -26.76 11.41 -11.33
N GLU A 26 -26.84 11.75 -10.05
CA GLU A 26 -25.98 11.20 -9.02
C GLU A 26 -26.48 9.83 -8.59
N SER A 27 -25.55 8.94 -8.22
CA SER A 27 -25.86 7.63 -7.68
C SER A 27 -25.29 7.48 -6.28
N PHE A 28 -25.95 6.69 -5.44
CA PHE A 28 -25.42 6.29 -4.14
C PHE A 28 -24.18 5.42 -4.30
N ARG A 29 -24.28 4.42 -5.18
CA ARG A 29 -23.17 3.52 -5.54
C ARG A 29 -22.36 4.13 -6.68
N ASN A 30 -21.07 4.32 -6.47
CA ASN A 30 -20.18 4.96 -7.44
C ASN A 30 -19.10 3.97 -7.91
N PRO A 31 -18.52 4.17 -9.12
CA PRO A 31 -17.40 3.37 -9.58
C PRO A 31 -16.15 3.72 -8.76
N ARG A 32 -15.33 2.69 -8.48
CA ARG A 32 -13.98 2.88 -7.94
C ARG A 32 -13.04 3.25 -9.08
N LEU A 33 -12.05 4.08 -8.82
CA LEU A 33 -11.12 4.55 -9.85
C LEU A 33 -9.68 4.13 -9.52
N VAL A 34 -8.97 3.64 -10.51
CA VAL A 34 -7.55 3.28 -10.41
C VAL A 34 -6.77 4.11 -11.41
N TYR A 35 -5.75 4.81 -10.92
CA TYR A 35 -4.88 5.63 -11.73
C TYR A 35 -3.44 5.13 -11.63
N ARG A 36 -2.90 4.71 -12.78
CA ARG A 36 -1.51 4.27 -12.90
C ARG A 36 -0.58 5.48 -13.00
N ASN A 37 0.45 5.52 -12.18
CA ASN A 37 1.46 6.56 -12.17
C ASN A 37 2.45 6.38 -13.34
N LEU A 38 2.62 7.42 -14.16
CA LEU A 38 3.52 7.39 -15.31
C LEU A 38 4.94 7.91 -15.00
N GLY A 39 5.21 8.30 -13.75
CA GLY A 39 6.53 8.71 -13.26
C GLY A 39 6.93 10.14 -13.61
N ASN A 40 6.09 10.88 -14.33
CA ASN A 40 6.33 12.25 -14.79
C ASN A 40 5.29 13.25 -14.24
N GLY A 41 4.74 12.94 -13.06
CA GLY A 41 3.66 13.72 -12.45
C GLY A 41 2.31 13.57 -13.15
N ARG A 42 2.19 12.66 -14.13
CA ARG A 42 0.93 12.31 -14.77
C ARG A 42 0.46 10.94 -14.34
N PHE A 43 -0.85 10.76 -14.42
CA PHE A 43 -1.54 9.53 -14.13
C PHE A 43 -2.47 9.17 -15.28
N GLU A 44 -2.63 7.88 -15.51
CA GLU A 44 -3.54 7.32 -16.51
C GLU A 44 -4.69 6.61 -15.80
N ASP A 45 -5.93 6.89 -16.18
CA ASP A 45 -7.10 6.14 -15.70
C ASP A 45 -7.07 4.74 -16.31
N VAL A 46 -6.87 3.74 -15.45
CA VAL A 46 -6.87 2.33 -15.81
C VAL A 46 -8.02 1.56 -15.18
N SER A 47 -9.05 2.26 -14.69
CA SER A 47 -10.18 1.68 -13.94
C SER A 47 -10.91 0.61 -14.75
N ALA A 48 -11.06 0.81 -16.05
CA ALA A 48 -11.70 -0.14 -16.95
C ALA A 48 -10.87 -1.43 -17.17
N GLN A 49 -9.56 -1.41 -16.89
CA GLN A 49 -8.68 -2.58 -17.00
C GLN A 49 -8.35 -3.21 -15.64
N ALA A 50 -8.72 -2.58 -14.52
CA ALA A 50 -8.38 -3.01 -13.16
C ALA A 50 -9.29 -4.12 -12.60
N GLY A 51 -10.02 -4.81 -13.48
CA GLY A 51 -10.78 -6.02 -13.15
C GLY A 51 -12.16 -5.78 -12.52
N PRO A 52 -12.90 -6.87 -12.25
CA PRO A 52 -14.30 -6.81 -11.85
C PRO A 52 -14.51 -6.21 -10.45
N GLY A 53 -13.51 -6.30 -9.56
CA GLY A 53 -13.58 -5.72 -8.22
C GLY A 53 -13.59 -4.18 -8.22
N ILE A 54 -12.95 -3.57 -9.23
CA ILE A 54 -12.95 -2.12 -9.43
C ILE A 54 -14.18 -1.67 -10.22
N ALA A 55 -14.60 -2.45 -11.22
CA ALA A 55 -15.77 -2.15 -12.03
C ALA A 55 -17.10 -2.18 -11.24
N GLN A 56 -17.15 -2.86 -10.10
CA GLN A 56 -18.32 -2.86 -9.22
C GLN A 56 -18.60 -1.47 -8.65
N GLN A 57 -19.85 -1.02 -8.83
CA GLN A 57 -20.33 0.20 -8.20
C GLN A 57 -20.77 -0.09 -6.76
N LYS A 58 -20.13 0.59 -5.80
CA LYS A 58 -20.42 0.47 -4.37
C LYS A 58 -20.41 1.85 -3.73
N SER A 59 -21.07 2.02 -2.60
CA SER A 59 -20.91 3.24 -1.79
C SER A 59 -19.76 3.02 -0.81
N SER A 60 -18.53 3.24 -1.27
CA SER A 60 -17.33 2.97 -0.47
C SER A 60 -16.96 4.15 0.43
N ARG A 61 -16.28 3.86 1.54
CA ARG A 61 -15.89 4.86 2.56
C ARG A 61 -14.40 4.78 2.91
N GLY A 62 -13.97 3.62 3.40
CA GLY A 62 -12.60 3.39 3.85
C GLY A 62 -11.87 2.40 2.94
N ALA A 63 -10.56 2.56 2.81
CA ALA A 63 -9.68 1.62 2.12
C ALA A 63 -8.39 1.44 2.93
N ALA A 64 -7.99 0.19 3.10
CA ALA A 64 -6.74 -0.20 3.75
C ALA A 64 -5.93 -1.10 2.80
N PHE A 65 -4.67 -0.74 2.58
CA PHE A 65 -3.75 -1.45 1.69
C PHE A 65 -2.82 -2.35 2.50
N GLY A 66 -2.53 -3.53 1.96
CA GLY A 66 -1.61 -4.50 2.54
C GLY A 66 -1.39 -5.69 1.61
N ASP A 67 -0.31 -6.40 1.81
CA ASP A 67 0.00 -7.67 1.13
C ASP A 67 -0.63 -8.79 1.96
N PHE A 68 -1.90 -9.11 1.68
CA PHE A 68 -2.76 -9.88 2.58
C PHE A 68 -2.31 -11.34 2.67
N ASP A 69 -1.87 -11.91 1.55
CA ASP A 69 -1.46 -13.31 1.44
C ASP A 69 0.05 -13.51 1.28
N ASN A 70 0.83 -12.43 1.37
CA ASN A 70 2.28 -12.43 1.41
C ASN A 70 2.95 -12.86 0.10
N ASP A 71 2.33 -12.57 -1.04
CA ASP A 71 2.87 -12.84 -2.37
C ASP A 71 3.70 -11.68 -2.94
N GLY A 72 3.58 -10.50 -2.32
CA GLY A 72 4.31 -9.29 -2.70
C GLY A 72 3.51 -8.29 -3.51
N ASP A 73 2.27 -8.60 -3.82
CA ASP A 73 1.35 -7.70 -4.48
C ASP A 73 0.50 -6.97 -3.43
N ILE A 74 0.16 -5.71 -3.69
CA ILE A 74 -0.63 -4.92 -2.74
C ILE A 74 -2.11 -5.14 -3.00
N ASP A 75 -2.77 -5.75 -2.02
CA ASP A 75 -4.21 -5.90 -1.94
C ASP A 75 -4.87 -4.70 -1.26
N VAL A 76 -6.20 -4.66 -1.34
CA VAL A 76 -6.99 -3.66 -0.65
C VAL A 76 -8.24 -4.24 -0.02
N VAL A 77 -8.48 -3.89 1.25
CA VAL A 77 -9.77 -4.06 1.91
C VAL A 77 -10.52 -2.73 1.85
N ILE A 78 -11.76 -2.77 1.37
CA ILE A 78 -12.64 -1.61 1.19
C ILE A 78 -13.90 -1.80 2.02
N MET A 79 -14.22 -0.80 2.84
CA MET A 79 -15.48 -0.74 3.58
C MET A 79 -16.55 -0.05 2.76
N ASN A 80 -17.69 -0.73 2.61
CA ASN A 80 -18.84 -0.24 1.85
C ASN A 80 -20.00 0.06 2.81
N MET A 81 -20.69 1.18 2.59
CA MET A 81 -21.86 1.57 3.37
C MET A 81 -23.06 0.70 2.98
N GLU A 82 -23.76 0.19 4.00
CA GLU A 82 -24.95 -0.70 3.85
C GLU A 82 -24.69 -1.94 2.98
N ASP A 83 -23.44 -2.41 2.97
CA ASP A 83 -23.02 -3.54 2.15
C ASP A 83 -21.86 -4.28 2.84
N THR A 84 -21.53 -5.44 2.30
CA THR A 84 -20.38 -6.25 2.72
C THR A 84 -19.05 -5.56 2.40
N PRO A 85 -18.01 -5.72 3.25
CA PRO A 85 -16.66 -5.31 2.89
C PRO A 85 -16.17 -6.03 1.63
N SER A 86 -15.34 -5.36 0.82
CA SER A 86 -14.67 -5.98 -0.32
C SER A 86 -13.19 -6.20 -0.01
N LEU A 87 -12.70 -7.43 -0.15
CA LEU A 87 -11.27 -7.70 -0.29
C LEU A 87 -10.98 -7.82 -1.80
N LEU A 88 -10.18 -6.89 -2.33
CA LEU A 88 -9.68 -6.98 -3.69
C LEU A 88 -8.25 -7.49 -3.63
N ARG A 89 -8.07 -8.73 -4.07
CA ARG A 89 -6.75 -9.30 -4.27
C ARG A 89 -6.16 -8.84 -5.57
N ASN A 90 -4.94 -8.34 -5.54
CA ASN A 90 -4.19 -7.94 -6.71
C ASN A 90 -3.28 -9.08 -7.13
N GLU A 91 -3.39 -9.53 -8.37
CA GLU A 91 -2.63 -10.66 -8.89
C GLU A 91 -1.75 -10.18 -10.05
N LEU A 92 -0.50 -9.85 -9.77
CA LEU A 92 0.45 -9.34 -10.75
C LEU A 92 1.24 -10.48 -11.38
N SER A 93 1.10 -10.64 -12.69
CA SER A 93 2.03 -11.45 -13.49
C SER A 93 3.16 -10.57 -14.00
N THR A 94 4.22 -10.41 -13.20
CA THR A 94 5.37 -9.57 -13.55
C THR A 94 6.70 -10.21 -13.17
N SER A 95 7.77 -9.83 -13.87
CA SER A 95 9.15 -10.17 -13.49
C SER A 95 9.80 -9.08 -12.62
N ASN A 96 9.01 -8.13 -12.13
CA ASN A 96 9.48 -7.10 -11.21
C ASN A 96 9.64 -7.68 -9.81
N HIS A 97 10.53 -7.06 -9.05
CA HIS A 97 10.87 -7.42 -7.69
C HIS A 97 10.29 -6.41 -6.69
N TRP A 98 10.21 -6.83 -5.44
CA TRP A 98 9.70 -6.02 -4.34
C TRP A 98 10.50 -6.26 -3.06
N ILE A 99 10.28 -5.43 -2.05
CA ILE A 99 10.70 -5.73 -0.68
C ILE A 99 9.67 -5.16 0.28
N GLN A 100 9.39 -5.91 1.34
CA GLN A 100 8.53 -5.46 2.41
C GLN A 100 9.33 -5.34 3.71
N LEU A 101 9.10 -4.27 4.47
CA LEU A 101 9.86 -3.95 5.67
C LEU A 101 8.92 -3.87 6.87
N ARG A 102 9.16 -4.68 7.90
CA ARG A 102 8.54 -4.56 9.22
C ARG A 102 9.54 -3.92 10.18
N LEU A 103 9.15 -2.83 10.80
CA LEU A 103 9.99 -2.14 11.77
C LEU A 103 9.54 -2.47 13.19
N GLU A 104 10.51 -2.58 14.09
CA GLU A 104 10.25 -2.76 15.52
C GLU A 104 11.10 -1.80 16.35
N GLY A 105 10.44 -0.88 17.06
CA GLY A 105 11.11 0.05 17.96
C GLY A 105 11.48 -0.60 19.30
N THR A 106 12.64 -0.24 19.83
CA THR A 106 13.12 -0.69 21.16
C THR A 106 13.27 0.46 22.14
N ARG A 107 13.68 1.64 21.64
CA ARG A 107 13.68 2.92 22.35
C ARG A 107 12.49 3.80 21.92
N SER A 108 12.19 3.76 20.63
CA SER A 108 10.98 4.31 20.02
C SER A 108 9.75 3.45 20.37
N ASN A 109 8.55 3.90 20.00
CA ASN A 109 7.35 3.07 20.16
C ASN A 109 7.50 1.74 19.40
N ARG A 110 6.95 0.64 19.94
CA ARG A 110 7.19 -0.72 19.44
C ARG A 110 6.80 -0.90 17.97
N SER A 111 5.73 -0.24 17.53
CA SER A 111 5.24 -0.25 16.15
C SER A 111 6.03 0.66 15.20
N ALA A 112 7.07 1.35 15.70
CA ALA A 112 7.91 2.27 14.95
C ALA A 112 7.15 3.40 14.24
N ILE A 113 5.95 3.76 14.69
CA ILE A 113 5.14 4.82 14.10
C ILE A 113 5.95 6.13 14.14
N GLY A 114 6.02 6.82 13.01
CA GLY A 114 6.84 8.02 12.81
C GLY A 114 8.26 7.74 12.32
N ALA A 115 8.72 6.48 12.29
CA ALA A 115 9.97 6.14 11.63
C ALA A 115 9.86 6.42 10.12
N THR A 116 10.93 6.92 9.52
CA THR A 116 11.03 7.14 8.07
C THR A 116 12.05 6.20 7.49
N VAL A 117 11.67 5.49 6.42
CA VAL A 117 12.52 4.54 5.72
C VAL A 117 12.79 5.03 4.32
N ARG A 118 14.07 5.14 3.97
CA ARG A 118 14.55 5.40 2.62
C ARG A 118 15.14 4.11 2.05
N VAL A 119 14.70 3.73 0.85
CA VAL A 119 15.16 2.57 0.10
C VAL A 119 15.80 3.05 -1.20
N GLU A 120 17.03 2.63 -1.44
CA GLU A 120 17.81 2.94 -2.64
C GLU A 120 18.11 1.63 -3.37
N ALA A 121 17.65 1.52 -4.63
CA ALA A 121 17.83 0.33 -5.46
C ALA A 121 17.86 0.73 -6.94
N ALA A 122 18.87 0.24 -7.68
CA ALA A 122 19.01 0.44 -9.13
C ALA A 122 18.85 1.92 -9.56
N GLY A 123 19.49 2.83 -8.82
CA GLY A 123 19.46 4.27 -9.11
C GLY A 123 18.15 4.99 -8.77
N LYS A 124 17.15 4.29 -8.22
CA LYS A 124 15.91 4.89 -7.70
C LYS A 124 15.99 5.04 -6.19
N THR A 125 15.35 6.08 -5.68
CA THR A 125 15.18 6.32 -4.25
C THR A 125 13.69 6.45 -3.93
N GLN A 126 13.23 5.70 -2.94
CA GLN A 126 11.88 5.78 -2.40
C GLN A 126 11.96 6.06 -0.90
N THR A 127 11.09 6.93 -0.39
CA THR A 127 11.01 7.23 1.04
C THR A 127 9.58 7.07 1.51
N LYS A 128 9.36 6.26 2.56
CA LYS A 128 8.04 6.04 3.17
C LYS A 128 8.12 6.14 4.69
N PRO A 129 7.21 6.86 5.35
CA PRO A 129 7.07 6.81 6.81
C PRO A 129 6.17 5.65 7.25
N VAL A 130 6.40 5.13 8.46
CA VAL A 130 5.45 4.25 9.16
C VAL A 130 4.36 5.12 9.76
N LEU A 131 3.12 4.95 9.28
CA LEU A 131 1.96 5.73 9.71
C LEU A 131 0.91 4.82 10.36
N SER A 132 0.18 5.36 11.32
CA SER A 132 -0.98 4.69 11.95
C SER A 132 -2.31 5.15 11.36
N GLN A 133 -2.28 5.78 10.19
CA GLN A 133 -3.46 6.35 9.53
C GLN A 133 -3.33 6.18 8.03
N SER A 134 -4.47 6.06 7.36
CA SER A 134 -4.54 6.00 5.90
C SER A 134 -5.83 6.66 5.43
N SER A 135 -6.62 5.98 4.60
CA SER A 135 -7.94 6.43 4.15
C SER A 135 -8.91 6.70 5.31
N TYR A 136 -10.12 7.11 4.99
CA TYR A 136 -11.16 7.43 5.96
C TYR A 136 -11.47 6.25 6.90
N LEU A 137 -11.33 6.49 8.22
CA LEU A 137 -11.54 5.50 9.30
C LEU A 137 -10.84 4.15 9.04
N SER A 138 -9.67 4.17 8.40
CA SER A 138 -8.95 2.98 7.95
C SER A 138 -7.45 3.08 8.28
N GLN A 139 -6.80 1.92 8.40
CA GLN A 139 -5.37 1.82 8.64
C GLN A 139 -4.77 0.79 7.68
N ASN A 140 -3.74 1.20 6.93
CA ASN A 140 -2.93 0.29 6.13
C ASN A 140 -2.14 -0.67 7.01
N ASP A 141 -1.68 -1.76 6.40
CA ASP A 141 -0.63 -2.58 6.98
C ASP A 141 0.58 -1.70 7.38
N LEU A 142 1.13 -1.95 8.58
CA LEU A 142 2.32 -1.25 9.07
C LEU A 142 3.59 -1.66 8.33
N ARG A 143 3.55 -2.78 7.61
CA ARG A 143 4.64 -3.25 6.76
C ARG A 143 4.78 -2.35 5.53
N LEU A 144 5.93 -1.71 5.40
CA LEU A 144 6.21 -0.84 4.26
C LEU A 144 6.61 -1.67 3.05
N HIS A 145 5.85 -1.55 1.97
CA HIS A 145 6.18 -2.18 0.68
C HIS A 145 6.92 -1.21 -0.23
N PHE A 146 7.90 -1.72 -0.97
CA PHE A 146 8.64 -1.00 -2.00
C PHE A 146 8.74 -1.86 -3.24
N GLY A 147 8.21 -1.38 -4.37
CA GLY A 147 8.48 -2.00 -5.67
C GLY A 147 9.88 -1.64 -6.14
N LEU A 148 10.67 -2.62 -6.57
CA LEU A 148 12.08 -2.47 -6.95
C LEU A 148 12.30 -2.49 -8.47
N GLY A 149 11.26 -2.77 -9.26
CA GLY A 149 11.41 -2.95 -10.71
C GLY A 149 12.27 -4.17 -11.01
N SER A 150 13.27 -4.05 -11.88
CA SER A 150 14.15 -5.18 -12.24
C SER A 150 15.26 -5.45 -11.21
N ALA A 151 15.33 -4.72 -10.09
CA ALA A 151 16.39 -4.87 -9.11
C ALA A 151 16.13 -6.06 -8.17
N THR A 152 17.03 -7.06 -8.19
CA THR A 152 16.95 -8.26 -7.34
C THR A 152 17.44 -8.03 -5.91
N ARG A 153 18.02 -6.85 -5.63
CA ARG A 153 18.56 -6.46 -4.34
C ARG A 153 18.39 -4.96 -4.12
N VAL A 154 18.35 -4.57 -2.85
CA VAL A 154 18.37 -3.19 -2.38
C VAL A 154 19.80 -2.80 -2.04
N ASP A 155 20.29 -1.70 -2.61
CA ASP A 155 21.64 -1.19 -2.38
C ASP A 155 21.78 -0.69 -0.93
N ARG A 156 20.79 0.09 -0.47
CA ARG A 156 20.74 0.66 0.88
C ARG A 156 19.32 0.87 1.40
N ILE A 157 19.11 0.53 2.66
CA ILE A 157 17.95 0.92 3.46
C ILE A 157 18.46 1.83 4.58
N THR A 158 17.93 3.03 4.68
CA THR A 158 18.20 3.96 5.79
C THR A 158 16.93 4.15 6.59
N VAL A 159 16.98 3.84 7.90
CA VAL A 159 15.87 4.05 8.83
C VAL A 159 16.23 5.21 9.75
N ARG A 160 15.39 6.24 9.77
CA ARG A 160 15.39 7.29 10.80
C ARG A 160 14.29 6.98 11.80
N TRP A 161 14.67 6.65 13.02
CA TRP A 161 13.77 6.30 14.10
C TRP A 161 13.24 7.55 14.84
N PRO A 162 12.05 7.47 15.47
CA PRO A 162 11.54 8.54 16.34
C PRO A 162 12.48 8.93 17.48
N SER A 163 13.30 7.99 17.97
CA SER A 163 14.34 8.26 18.97
C SER A 163 15.47 9.19 18.50
N GLY A 164 15.51 9.52 17.20
CA GLY A 164 16.60 10.26 16.55
C GLY A 164 17.72 9.37 16.00
N MET A 165 17.73 8.08 16.33
CA MET A 165 18.69 7.12 15.78
C MET A 165 18.54 7.00 14.27
N VAL A 166 19.66 6.86 13.56
CA VAL A 166 19.71 6.52 12.14
C VAL A 166 20.46 5.20 11.99
N GLN A 167 19.86 4.24 11.29
CA GLN A 167 20.48 2.95 10.98
C GLN A 167 20.50 2.72 9.46
N GLU A 168 21.54 2.03 9.00
CA GLU A 168 21.67 1.64 7.61
C GLU A 168 21.83 0.12 7.49
N PHE A 169 21.18 -0.45 6.47
CA PHE A 169 21.33 -1.83 6.04
C PHE A 169 21.67 -1.82 4.55
N LYS A 170 22.63 -2.65 4.12
CA LYS A 170 23.13 -2.67 2.75
C LYS A 170 22.97 -4.06 2.15
N ASP A 171 22.91 -4.11 0.83
CA ASP A 171 22.90 -5.35 0.06
C ASP A 171 21.78 -6.32 0.51
N VAL A 172 20.54 -5.82 0.64
CA VAL A 172 19.41 -6.62 1.14
C VAL A 172 18.72 -7.33 -0.03
N PRO A 173 18.57 -8.67 -0.03
CA PRO A 173 17.90 -9.38 -1.12
C PRO A 173 16.42 -8.99 -1.25
N ALA A 174 15.92 -8.87 -2.48
CA ALA A 174 14.52 -8.61 -2.78
C ALA A 174 13.61 -9.82 -2.46
N ASP A 175 12.32 -9.67 -2.80
CA ASP A 175 11.24 -10.67 -2.83
C ASP A 175 10.95 -11.32 -1.48
N GLY A 176 10.78 -10.50 -0.47
CA GLY A 176 10.38 -10.97 0.84
C GLY A 176 10.22 -9.89 1.90
N LEU A 177 9.77 -10.34 3.06
CA LEU A 177 9.64 -9.53 4.26
C LEU A 177 10.93 -9.54 5.08
N VAL A 178 11.38 -8.34 5.41
CA VAL A 178 12.56 -8.10 6.24
C VAL A 178 12.15 -7.33 7.49
N MET A 179 12.57 -7.84 8.63
CA MET A 179 12.39 -7.20 9.93
C MET A 179 13.63 -6.38 10.30
N LEU A 180 13.40 -5.11 10.61
CA LEU A 180 14.41 -4.16 11.06
C LEU A 180 14.10 -3.78 12.51
N VAL A 181 15.02 -4.06 13.42
CA VAL A 181 14.85 -3.79 14.85
C VAL A 181 15.74 -2.62 15.24
N GLU A 182 15.17 -1.64 15.93
CA GLU A 182 15.91 -0.45 16.38
C GLU A 182 17.09 -0.85 17.28
N GLY A 183 18.28 -0.42 16.88
CA GLY A 183 19.55 -0.75 17.54
C GLY A 183 20.17 -2.08 17.12
N SER A 184 19.50 -2.90 16.30
CA SER A 184 20.10 -4.11 15.71
C SER A 184 21.03 -3.79 14.56
N GLU A 185 22.22 -4.40 14.53
CA GLU A 185 23.16 -4.29 13.41
C GLU A 185 22.74 -5.12 12.18
N THR A 186 21.81 -6.06 12.35
CA THR A 186 21.39 -6.98 11.29
C THR A 186 19.91 -6.84 10.96
N ALA A 187 19.61 -7.01 9.67
CA ALA A 187 18.26 -7.16 9.15
C ALA A 187 17.90 -8.65 9.12
N LYS A 188 16.71 -9.01 9.62
CA LYS A 188 16.26 -10.41 9.68
C LYS A 188 15.22 -10.67 8.59
N ARG A 189 15.52 -11.57 7.65
CA ARG A 189 14.51 -12.05 6.71
C ARG A 189 13.50 -12.95 7.44
N LEU A 190 12.22 -12.72 7.20
CA LEU A 190 11.14 -13.52 7.77
C LEU A 190 10.61 -14.51 6.72
N THR A 191 10.31 -15.72 7.17
CA THR A 191 9.54 -16.69 6.39
C THR A 191 8.07 -16.46 6.68
N LEU A 192 7.29 -16.12 5.65
CA LEU A 192 5.85 -15.94 5.77
C LEU A 192 5.14 -17.26 5.45
N PRO A 193 4.11 -17.65 6.22
CA PRO A 193 3.19 -18.68 5.77
C PRO A 193 2.47 -18.16 4.52
N ARG A 194 2.45 -19.00 3.48
CA ARG A 194 1.58 -18.85 2.31
C ARG A 194 0.22 -19.46 2.63
#